data_AF-A0A0F9N6V6-F1
#
_entry.id   AF-A0A0F9N6V6-F1
#
_cell.length_a   1.000
_cell.length_b   1.000
_cell.length_c   1.000
_cell.angle_alpha   90.00
_cell.angle_beta   90.00
_cell.angle_gamma   90.00
#
_symmetry.space_group_name_H-M   'P 1'
#
loop_
_entity.id
_entity.type
_entity.pdbx_description
1 polymer ?
#
loop_
_entity_poly.entity_id
_entity_poly.type
_entity_poly.pdbx_seq_one_letter_code
_entity_poly.pdbx_strand_id
1 'polypeptide(L)'
;GQLFVSILTEFANLSATRIYSDGSGGQGGDMQAESFEVLDVQDRQFNRVVYRYQVRFAETRNRKSGEFERQSDQEEVIEDQTSIDKFEAIIESPPLVLRWIRDSAIGNDIARRYLSRTANPPRRVIWTANLSGMSTELGDIVRLTHPDGVGESGWTKNPVRVMRHSIDMSTYEVEFEGWDVFRLFFQSLILGDETVLPAGFTAATPDEQLYGYLCDETTEQFSDGQPCKRLR
;
A
#
# COMPACT_ATOMS: atom_id res chain seq x y z
N GLY A 1 3.77 46.71 -5.09
CA GLY A 1 3.05 46.34 -3.85
C GLY A 1 3.31 44.88 -3.61
N GLN A 2 3.98 44.55 -2.51
CA GLN A 2 4.32 43.18 -2.11
C GLN A 2 3.08 42.44 -1.60
N LEU A 3 2.87 41.22 -2.10
CA LEU A 3 1.91 40.26 -1.55
C LEU A 3 2.58 39.51 -0.40
N PHE A 4 2.07 39.71 0.82
CA PHE A 4 2.42 38.95 2.00
C PHE A 4 1.68 37.60 1.98
N VAL A 5 2.42 36.50 2.00
CA VAL A 5 1.91 35.16 2.31
C VAL A 5 2.05 34.97 3.82
N SER A 6 0.93 34.94 4.53
CA SER A 6 0.87 34.67 5.97
C SER A 6 0.73 33.16 6.18
N ILE A 7 1.82 32.50 6.55
CA ILE A 7 1.80 31.13 7.08
C ILE A 7 1.53 31.24 8.58
N LEU A 8 0.27 30.99 8.98
CA LEU A 8 -0.10 30.76 10.37
C LEU A 8 0.02 29.25 10.64
N THR A 9 1.17 28.82 11.15
CA THR A 9 1.32 27.49 11.76
C THR A 9 1.07 27.64 13.26
N GLU A 10 -0.19 27.58 13.67
CA GLU A 10 -0.53 27.37 15.08
C GLU A 10 -0.27 25.89 15.43
N PHE A 11 0.80 25.64 16.18
CA PHE A 11 0.98 24.40 16.92
C PHE A 11 -0.11 24.33 18.00
N ALA A 12 -1.22 23.68 17.68
CA ALA A 12 -2.20 23.28 18.67
C ALA A 12 -1.59 22.16 19.54
N ASN A 13 -1.44 22.50 20.80
CA ASN A 13 -0.94 21.67 21.90
C ASN A 13 -1.88 20.47 22.13
N LEU A 14 -1.58 19.30 21.56
CA LEU A 14 -2.32 18.04 21.74
C LEU A 14 -1.79 17.20 22.92
N SER A 15 -1.65 17.82 24.09
CA SER A 15 -1.37 17.10 25.36
C SER A 15 -2.64 16.65 26.10
N ALA A 16 -3.77 16.56 25.41
CA ALA A 16 -5.00 16.00 25.97
C ALA A 16 -5.10 14.51 25.62
N THR A 17 -4.54 13.65 26.48
CA THR A 17 -4.72 12.20 26.47
C THR A 17 -6.21 11.88 26.49
N ARG A 18 -6.81 11.66 25.32
CA ARG A 18 -8.12 11.03 25.22
C ARG A 18 -7.91 9.53 25.29
N ILE A 19 -8.17 8.97 26.47
CA ILE A 19 -8.29 7.54 26.66
C ILE A 19 -9.57 7.11 25.93
N TYR A 20 -9.43 6.59 24.71
CA TYR A 20 -10.55 6.11 23.92
C TYR A 20 -10.82 4.66 24.27
N SER A 21 -11.64 4.36 25.27
CA SER A 21 -12.08 2.99 25.50
C SER A 21 -13.20 2.62 24.51
N ASP A 22 -12.98 1.67 23.61
CA ASP A 22 -14.05 0.75 23.19
C ASP A 22 -13.76 -0.63 23.76
N GLY A 23 -14.13 -0.79 25.03
CA GLY A 23 -14.08 -2.06 25.75
C GLY A 23 -15.02 -3.11 25.14
N SER A 24 -14.63 -3.68 24.00
CA SER A 24 -15.21 -4.91 23.49
C SER A 24 -14.09 -5.91 23.22
N GLY A 25 -14.04 -6.96 24.04
CA GLY A 25 -13.09 -8.06 23.93
C GLY A 25 -13.32 -8.90 22.67
N GLY A 26 -12.97 -8.34 21.52
CA GLY A 26 -12.98 -9.02 20.23
C GLY A 26 -11.67 -9.79 20.04
N GLN A 27 -11.77 -11.11 19.90
CA GLN A 27 -10.71 -11.90 19.30
C GLN A 27 -10.47 -11.39 17.87
N GLY A 28 -9.46 -10.54 17.66
CA GLY A 28 -8.96 -10.24 16.31
C GLY A 28 -8.45 -8.81 16.12
N GLY A 29 -7.13 -8.67 15.99
CA GLY A 29 -6.41 -7.75 15.08
C GLY A 29 -6.59 -6.22 15.19
N ASP A 30 -7.60 -5.72 15.88
CA ASP A 30 -7.85 -4.29 16.05
C ASP A 30 -7.03 -3.78 17.25
N MET A 31 -6.21 -2.74 17.04
CA MET A 31 -5.30 -2.21 18.07
C MET A 31 -5.52 -0.71 18.24
N GLN A 32 -5.60 -0.27 19.50
CA GLN A 32 -5.59 1.13 19.85
C GLN A 32 -4.16 1.59 20.13
N ALA A 33 -3.80 2.75 19.57
CA ALA A 33 -2.48 3.34 19.69
C ALA A 33 -2.50 4.47 20.74
N GLU A 34 -1.56 4.45 21.68
CA GLU A 34 -1.41 5.51 22.70
C GLU A 34 -0.60 6.70 22.18
N SER A 35 0.41 6.42 21.35
CA SER A 35 1.11 7.40 20.50
C SER A 35 1.00 6.97 19.04
N PHE A 36 1.06 7.93 18.13
CA PHE A 36 0.84 7.68 16.72
C PHE A 36 1.54 8.72 15.86
N GLU A 37 2.34 8.26 14.90
CA GLU A 37 3.03 9.08 13.93
C GLU A 37 2.92 8.43 12.55
N VAL A 38 2.62 9.25 11.53
CA VAL A 38 2.59 8.82 10.12
C VAL A 38 3.56 9.68 9.32
N LEU A 39 4.45 9.02 8.59
CA LEU A 39 5.49 9.65 7.79
C LEU A 39 5.43 9.15 6.35
N ASP A 40 5.30 10.06 5.39
CA ASP A 40 5.51 9.74 3.98
C ASP A 40 7.03 9.59 3.73
N VAL A 41 7.44 8.42 3.25
CA VAL A 41 8.86 8.06 3.06
C VAL A 41 9.26 8.33 1.60
N GLN A 42 9.59 9.59 1.32
CA GLN A 42 9.82 10.10 -0.04
C GLN A 42 11.00 9.45 -0.77
N ASP A 43 12.04 9.01 -0.06
CA ASP A 43 13.20 8.32 -0.63
C ASP A 43 12.87 6.93 -1.22
N ARG A 44 11.65 6.43 -0.97
CA ARG A 44 11.12 5.19 -1.54
C ARG A 44 10.06 5.41 -2.60
N GLN A 45 9.82 6.65 -3.00
CA GLN A 45 8.89 7.00 -4.06
C GLN A 45 9.57 6.90 -5.42
N PHE A 46 8.95 6.20 -6.37
CA PHE A 46 9.34 6.15 -7.77
C PHE A 46 8.09 6.07 -8.65
N ASN A 47 7.88 7.07 -9.51
CA ASN A 47 6.77 7.15 -10.46
C ASN A 47 7.20 6.84 -11.91
N ARG A 48 8.47 6.49 -12.11
CA ARG A 48 9.05 5.99 -13.35
C ARG A 48 9.99 4.83 -13.05
N VAL A 49 9.73 3.67 -13.64
CA VAL A 49 10.51 2.45 -13.41
C VAL A 49 11.18 2.02 -14.70
N VAL A 50 12.52 1.99 -14.65
CA VAL A 50 13.35 1.40 -15.70
C VAL A 50 13.62 -0.04 -15.31
N TYR A 51 13.29 -1.01 -16.16
CA TYR A 51 13.52 -2.42 -15.90
C TYR A 51 14.18 -3.13 -17.06
N ARG A 52 14.94 -4.18 -16.72
CA ARG A 52 15.59 -5.08 -17.67
C ARG A 52 15.24 -6.49 -17.27
N TYR A 53 14.86 -7.33 -18.22
CA TYR A 53 14.58 -8.74 -17.94
C TYR A 53 15.45 -9.66 -18.77
N GLN A 54 15.82 -10.80 -18.17
CA GLN A 54 16.57 -11.87 -18.82
C GLN A 54 15.70 -13.11 -18.95
N VAL A 55 15.44 -13.50 -20.19
CA VAL A 55 14.73 -14.74 -20.52
C VAL A 55 15.73 -15.91 -20.50
N ARG A 56 16.02 -16.47 -19.32
CA ARG A 56 16.80 -17.73 -19.25
C ARG A 56 16.27 -18.68 -18.19
N PHE A 57 15.74 -19.81 -18.66
CA PHE A 57 15.55 -21.03 -17.86
C PHE A 57 16.71 -22.03 -18.02
N ALA A 58 17.59 -21.83 -18.99
CA ALA A 58 18.82 -22.58 -19.14
C ALA A 58 19.79 -21.75 -19.95
N GLU A 59 21.04 -21.66 -19.49
CA GLU A 59 22.12 -21.26 -20.36
C GLU A 59 22.29 -22.36 -21.41
N THR A 60 21.64 -22.23 -22.56
CA THR A 60 21.91 -23.11 -23.70
C THR A 60 23.30 -22.75 -24.18
N ARG A 61 24.32 -23.42 -23.64
CA ARG A 61 25.69 -23.35 -24.14
C ARG A 61 25.61 -23.65 -25.62
N ASN A 62 26.01 -22.69 -26.46
CA ASN A 62 26.07 -22.93 -27.88
C ASN A 62 27.06 -24.09 -28.10
N ARG A 63 26.57 -25.26 -28.50
CA ARG A 63 27.38 -26.48 -28.65
C ARG A 63 28.53 -26.31 -29.65
N LYS A 64 28.44 -25.34 -30.55
CA LYS A 64 29.46 -25.09 -31.58
C LYS A 64 30.51 -24.06 -31.18
N SER A 65 30.12 -22.96 -30.52
CA SER A 65 31.08 -21.92 -30.11
C SER A 65 31.59 -22.10 -28.67
N GLY A 66 30.89 -22.87 -27.83
CA GLY A 66 31.18 -22.96 -26.40
C GLY A 66 30.83 -21.68 -25.62
N GLU A 67 30.44 -20.62 -26.31
CA GLU A 67 30.08 -19.33 -25.75
C GLU A 67 28.60 -19.30 -25.34
N PHE A 68 28.32 -18.46 -24.36
CA PHE A 68 26.96 -18.18 -23.91
C PHE A 68 26.37 -17.09 -24.80
N GLU A 69 25.31 -17.41 -25.55
CA GLU A 69 24.60 -16.42 -26.36
C GLU A 69 23.83 -15.47 -25.46
N ARG A 70 24.37 -14.26 -25.21
CA ARG A 70 23.69 -13.19 -24.48
C ARG A 70 22.49 -12.75 -25.30
N GLN A 71 21.30 -13.21 -24.91
CA GLN A 71 20.08 -12.58 -25.40
C GLN A 71 20.02 -11.18 -24.80
N SER A 72 19.87 -10.18 -25.67
CA SER A 72 19.96 -8.75 -25.33
C SER A 72 19.13 -8.41 -24.11
N ASP A 73 19.75 -7.77 -23.10
CA ASP A 73 19.05 -7.10 -22.01
C ASP A 73 18.20 -5.98 -22.64
N GLN A 74 16.93 -6.24 -22.92
CA GLN A 74 16.02 -5.19 -23.37
C GLN A 74 15.67 -4.33 -22.16
N GLU A 75 15.98 -3.04 -22.28
CA GLU A 75 15.58 -2.04 -21.31
C GLU A 75 14.22 -1.49 -21.71
N GLU A 76 13.30 -1.52 -20.76
CA GLU A 76 11.95 -1.00 -20.90
C GLU A 76 11.66 -0.02 -19.77
N VAL A 77 10.73 0.91 -20.04
CA VAL A 77 10.33 1.96 -19.11
C VAL A 77 8.82 1.95 -18.96
N ILE A 78 8.35 2.07 -17.72
CA ILE A 78 6.94 2.29 -17.40
C ILE A 78 6.82 3.47 -16.43
N GLU A 79 5.72 4.21 -16.55
CA GLU A 79 5.50 5.47 -15.86
C GLU A 79 4.05 5.56 -15.35
N ASP A 80 3.84 6.28 -14.25
CA ASP A 80 2.51 6.63 -13.72
C ASP A 80 2.30 8.14 -13.87
N GLN A 81 1.58 8.54 -14.92
CA GLN A 81 1.35 9.95 -15.24
C GLN A 81 0.56 10.67 -14.15
N THR A 82 -0.44 10.02 -13.55
CA THR A 82 -1.22 10.60 -12.45
C THR A 82 -0.33 10.94 -11.26
N SER A 83 0.62 10.06 -10.95
CA SER A 83 1.62 10.34 -9.93
C SER A 83 2.61 11.42 -10.36
N ILE A 84 3.06 11.46 -11.61
CA ILE A 84 3.96 12.52 -12.10
C ILE A 84 3.28 13.88 -11.98
N ASP A 85 2.01 13.98 -12.39
CA ASP A 85 1.22 15.21 -12.31
C ASP A 85 1.02 15.64 -10.86
N LYS A 86 0.69 14.70 -9.97
CA LYS A 86 0.46 14.97 -8.53
C LYS A 86 1.69 15.51 -7.81
N PHE A 87 2.88 15.02 -8.15
CA PHE A 87 4.14 15.42 -7.51
C PHE A 87 4.94 16.41 -8.34
N GLU A 88 4.42 16.80 -9.51
CA GLU A 88 5.02 17.74 -10.45
C GLU A 88 6.46 17.39 -10.86
N ALA A 89 6.84 16.11 -10.78
CA ALA A 89 8.20 15.65 -10.99
C ALA A 89 8.27 14.18 -11.45
N ILE A 90 9.25 13.89 -12.31
CA ILE A 90 9.65 12.52 -12.64
C ILE A 90 10.67 12.05 -11.61
N ILE A 91 10.32 10.99 -10.88
CA ILE A 91 11.15 10.35 -9.85
C ILE A 91 11.46 8.94 -10.34
N GLU A 92 12.63 8.78 -10.95
CA GLU A 92 13.09 7.54 -11.56
C GLU A 92 13.63 6.54 -10.52
N SER A 93 13.23 5.27 -10.64
CA SER A 93 13.77 4.20 -9.81
C SER A 93 15.19 3.80 -10.22
N PRO A 94 15.99 3.25 -9.31
CA PRO A 94 17.13 2.43 -9.71
C PRO A 94 16.69 1.34 -10.70
N PRO A 95 17.54 0.93 -11.67
CA PRO A 95 17.17 -0.08 -12.65
C PRO A 95 16.77 -1.41 -12.00
N LEU A 96 15.54 -1.85 -12.28
CA LEU A 96 15.02 -3.14 -11.80
C LEU A 96 15.52 -4.26 -12.71
N VAL A 97 16.50 -5.03 -12.23
CA VAL A 97 17.08 -6.15 -12.99
C VAL A 97 16.36 -7.45 -12.64
N LEU A 98 15.48 -7.90 -13.53
CA LEU A 98 14.69 -9.12 -13.38
C LEU A 98 15.41 -10.31 -14.02
N ARG A 99 15.95 -11.18 -13.16
CA ARG A 99 16.58 -12.43 -13.60
C ARG A 99 15.56 -13.56 -13.58
N TRP A 100 15.74 -14.51 -14.51
CA TRP A 100 14.95 -15.75 -14.57
C TRP A 100 13.45 -15.53 -14.84
N ILE A 101 13.12 -14.54 -15.66
CA ILE A 101 11.76 -14.32 -16.12
C ILE A 101 11.50 -15.20 -17.34
N ARG A 102 10.29 -15.77 -17.44
CA ARG A 102 9.94 -16.68 -18.54
C ARG A 102 9.69 -15.92 -19.86
N ASP A 103 9.12 -14.73 -19.79
CA ASP A 103 8.79 -13.90 -20.95
C ASP A 103 8.67 -12.41 -20.57
N SER A 104 8.60 -11.53 -21.58
CA SER A 104 8.48 -10.09 -21.37
C SER A 104 7.21 -9.68 -20.63
N ALA A 105 6.11 -10.42 -20.79
CA ALA A 105 4.84 -10.12 -20.16
C ALA A 105 4.92 -10.24 -18.63
N ILE A 106 5.58 -11.29 -18.11
CA ILE A 106 5.83 -11.42 -16.67
C ILE A 106 6.79 -10.33 -16.18
N GLY A 107 7.78 -9.95 -16.98
CA GLY A 107 8.67 -8.84 -16.67
C GLY A 107 7.91 -7.53 -16.49
N ASN A 108 7.01 -7.24 -17.43
CA ASN A 108 6.13 -6.08 -17.38
C ASN A 108 5.16 -6.12 -16.19
N ASP A 109 4.55 -7.27 -15.88
CA ASP A 109 3.67 -7.44 -14.71
C ASP A 109 4.41 -7.15 -13.40
N ILE A 110 5.62 -7.69 -13.22
CA ILE A 110 6.45 -7.42 -12.03
C ILE A 110 6.80 -5.94 -11.96
N ALA A 111 7.22 -5.33 -13.07
CA ALA A 111 7.54 -3.91 -13.12
C ALA A 111 6.31 -3.04 -12.76
N ARG A 112 5.12 -3.36 -13.30
CA ARG A 112 3.87 -2.65 -12.99
C ARG A 112 3.49 -2.75 -11.51
N ARG A 113 3.62 -3.93 -10.90
CA ARG A 113 3.39 -4.11 -9.45
C ARG A 113 4.42 -3.37 -8.61
N TYR A 114 5.65 -3.26 -9.09
CA TYR A 114 6.67 -2.46 -8.42
C TYR A 114 6.30 -0.97 -8.51
N LEU A 115 6.00 -0.46 -9.70
CA LEU A 115 5.55 0.91 -9.93
C LEU A 115 4.32 1.26 -9.09
N SER A 116 3.30 0.39 -9.04
CA SER A 116 2.08 0.67 -8.28
C SER A 116 2.36 0.88 -6.78
N ARG A 117 3.31 0.10 -6.23
CA ARG A 117 3.75 0.18 -4.83
C ARG A 117 4.60 1.41 -4.52
N THR A 118 5.26 1.99 -5.52
CA THR A 118 6.24 3.07 -5.33
C THR A 118 5.80 4.40 -5.93
N ALA A 119 4.78 4.44 -6.79
CA ALA A 119 4.33 5.66 -7.47
C ALA A 119 4.02 6.77 -6.45
N ASN A 120 3.31 6.40 -5.38
CA ASN A 120 3.12 7.26 -4.22
C ASN A 120 4.11 6.88 -3.11
N PRO A 121 4.58 7.86 -2.30
CA PRO A 121 5.47 7.57 -1.19
C PRO A 121 4.78 6.58 -0.23
N PRO A 122 5.46 5.49 0.16
CA PRO A 122 4.91 4.59 1.17
C PRO A 122 4.85 5.33 2.51
N ARG A 123 3.78 5.07 3.28
CA ARG A 123 3.62 5.67 4.60
C ARG A 123 4.13 4.72 5.67
N ARG A 124 5.12 5.18 6.42
CA ARG A 124 5.56 4.54 7.64
C ARG A 124 4.66 5.00 8.79
N VAL A 125 4.29 4.07 9.65
CA VAL A 125 3.48 4.31 10.83
C VAL A 125 4.28 3.86 12.05
N ILE A 126 4.39 4.71 13.04
CA ILE A 126 4.96 4.39 14.35
C ILE A 126 3.86 4.56 15.37
N TRP A 127 3.67 3.57 16.24
CA TRP A 127 2.67 3.64 17.28
C TRP A 127 3.07 2.84 18.51
N THR A 128 2.53 3.19 19.66
CA THR A 128 2.69 2.42 20.90
C THR A 128 1.38 1.74 21.29
N ALA A 129 1.49 0.55 21.86
CA ALA A 129 0.40 -0.13 22.54
C ALA A 129 0.89 -0.67 23.88
N ASN A 130 -0.04 -0.99 24.78
CA ASN A 130 0.30 -1.68 26.03
C ASN A 130 0.81 -3.13 25.76
N LEU A 131 1.17 -3.86 26.82
CA LEU A 131 1.67 -5.25 26.73
C LEU A 131 0.76 -6.24 25.98
N SER A 132 -0.52 -5.93 25.75
CA SER A 132 -1.36 -6.79 24.89
C SER A 132 -0.85 -6.85 23.45
N GLY A 133 -0.09 -5.86 22.99
CA GLY A 133 0.59 -5.87 21.70
C GLY A 133 1.70 -6.92 21.58
N MET A 134 2.17 -7.52 22.69
CA MET A 134 3.22 -8.54 22.64
C MET A 134 2.86 -9.78 21.82
N SER A 135 1.57 -10.04 21.58
CA SER A 135 1.13 -11.14 20.72
C SER A 135 1.23 -10.83 19.22
N THR A 136 1.54 -9.59 18.85
CA THR A 136 1.66 -9.16 17.46
C THR A 136 3.08 -9.44 16.94
N GLU A 137 3.16 -10.21 15.85
CA GLU A 137 4.41 -10.64 15.24
C GLU A 137 4.83 -9.77 14.05
N LEU A 138 6.10 -9.90 13.65
CA LEU A 138 6.60 -9.24 12.45
C LEU A 138 5.92 -9.83 11.21
N GLY A 139 5.36 -8.95 10.38
CA GLY A 139 4.63 -9.32 9.17
C GLY A 139 3.12 -9.40 9.35
N ASP A 140 2.61 -9.39 10.59
CA ASP A 140 1.18 -9.29 10.86
C ASP A 140 0.60 -8.01 10.27
N ILE A 141 -0.67 -8.08 9.85
CA ILE A 141 -1.44 -6.91 9.45
C ILE A 141 -2.42 -6.61 10.57
N VAL A 142 -2.20 -5.50 11.26
CA VAL A 142 -3.08 -4.99 12.31
C VAL A 142 -3.97 -3.89 11.75
N ARG A 143 -5.14 -3.70 12.35
CA ARG A 143 -6.08 -2.64 11.98
C ARG A 143 -5.99 -1.53 13.02
N LEU A 144 -5.50 -0.37 12.58
CA LEU A 144 -5.33 0.79 13.45
C LEU A 144 -6.48 1.78 13.28
N THR A 145 -6.99 2.26 14.41
CA THR A 145 -7.94 3.37 14.49
C THR A 145 -7.28 4.48 15.28
N HIS A 146 -7.10 5.65 14.67
CA HIS A 146 -6.45 6.78 15.33
C HIS A 146 -6.94 8.11 14.73
N PRO A 147 -7.31 9.11 15.56
CA PRO A 147 -7.81 10.41 15.06
C PRO A 147 -6.78 11.18 14.23
N ASP A 148 -5.49 11.02 14.54
CA ASP A 148 -4.39 11.65 13.79
C ASP A 148 -3.96 10.84 12.55
N GLY A 149 -4.75 9.82 12.18
CA GLY A 149 -4.60 9.15 10.89
C GLY A 149 -4.72 10.13 9.72
N VAL A 150 -4.15 9.77 8.57
CA VAL A 150 -4.22 10.64 7.39
C VAL A 150 -5.64 10.74 6.86
N GLY A 151 -6.20 11.95 6.86
CA GLY A 151 -7.55 12.28 6.40
C GLY A 151 -8.27 13.20 7.39
N GLU A 152 -9.36 13.84 6.97
CA GLU A 152 -10.12 14.76 7.86
C GLU A 152 -10.74 14.04 9.07
N SER A 153 -11.06 12.74 8.91
CA SER A 153 -11.68 11.91 9.95
C SER A 153 -10.70 11.03 10.74
N GLY A 154 -9.40 11.14 10.48
CA GLY A 154 -8.43 10.17 10.96
C GLY A 154 -8.55 8.80 10.29
N TRP A 155 -7.97 7.78 10.92
CA TRP A 155 -8.05 6.39 10.48
C TRP A 155 -9.09 5.61 11.26
N THR A 156 -9.84 4.80 10.53
CA THR A 156 -10.74 3.77 11.08
C THR A 156 -10.35 2.42 10.50
N LYS A 157 -9.84 1.52 11.34
CA LYS A 157 -9.42 0.16 10.95
C LYS A 157 -8.45 0.11 9.76
N ASN A 158 -7.55 1.09 9.64
CA ASN A 158 -6.58 1.15 8.57
C ASN A 158 -5.57 -0.01 8.71
N PRO A 159 -5.37 -0.85 7.68
CA PRO A 159 -4.46 -1.98 7.74
C PRO A 159 -3.01 -1.52 7.69
N VAL A 160 -2.24 -1.89 8.70
CA VAL A 160 -0.81 -1.59 8.82
C VAL A 160 -0.06 -2.90 9.00
N ARG A 161 0.95 -3.14 8.16
CA ARG A 161 1.81 -4.31 8.27
C ARG A 161 2.96 -4.01 9.24
N VAL A 162 3.09 -4.81 10.28
CA VAL A 162 4.14 -4.70 11.29
C VAL A 162 5.48 -5.12 10.69
N MET A 163 6.49 -4.27 10.85
CA MET A 163 7.84 -4.50 10.33
C MET A 163 8.87 -4.60 11.44
N ARG A 164 8.61 -3.95 12.56
CA ARG A 164 9.45 -3.97 13.75
C ARG A 164 8.57 -3.74 14.99
N HIS A 165 8.99 -4.30 16.11
CA HIS A 165 8.53 -3.88 17.42
C HIS A 165 9.70 -3.78 18.41
N SER A 166 9.50 -3.05 19.49
CA SER A 166 10.43 -2.94 20.62
C SER A 166 9.62 -2.89 21.90
N ILE A 167 10.08 -3.58 22.94
CA ILE A 167 9.38 -3.66 24.23
C ILE A 167 10.13 -2.82 25.25
N ASP A 168 9.46 -1.86 25.88
CA ASP A 168 9.95 -1.14 27.04
C ASP A 168 9.30 -1.72 28.31
N MET A 169 10.10 -2.49 29.05
CA MET A 169 9.65 -3.12 30.31
C MET A 169 9.51 -2.12 31.47
N SER A 170 10.02 -0.89 31.33
CA SER A 170 9.90 0.15 32.37
C SER A 170 8.57 0.88 32.29
N THR A 171 8.03 1.08 31.09
CA THR A 171 6.71 1.68 30.85
C THR A 171 5.62 0.66 30.57
N TYR A 172 5.98 -0.62 30.38
CA TYR A 172 5.07 -1.71 29.99
C TYR A 172 4.39 -1.46 28.63
N GLU A 173 5.15 -0.88 27.71
CA GLU A 173 4.68 -0.54 26.37
C GLU A 173 5.45 -1.33 25.30
N VAL A 174 4.79 -1.49 24.16
CA VAL A 174 5.37 -2.03 22.93
C VAL A 174 5.27 -0.94 21.86
N GLU A 175 6.42 -0.48 21.38
CA GLU A 175 6.51 0.39 20.22
C GLU A 175 6.52 -0.47 18.96
N PHE A 176 5.76 -0.08 17.95
CA PHE A 176 5.70 -0.71 16.64
C PHE A 176 6.11 0.27 15.55
N GLU A 177 6.73 -0.27 14.52
CA GLU A 177 6.94 0.40 13.23
C GLU A 177 6.36 -0.50 12.13
N GLY A 178 5.58 0.09 11.24
CA GLY A 178 4.89 -0.62 10.17
C GLY A 178 4.69 0.21 8.91
N TRP A 179 4.19 -0.45 7.87
CA TRP A 179 3.79 0.19 6.61
C TRP A 179 2.28 0.22 6.49
N ASP A 180 1.73 1.39 6.17
CA ASP A 180 0.35 1.53 5.70
C ASP A 180 0.20 0.74 4.39
N VAL A 181 -0.51 -0.37 4.46
CA VAL A 181 -0.74 -1.24 3.30
C VAL A 181 -2.10 -0.98 2.67
N PHE A 182 -2.91 -0.05 3.19
CA PHE A 182 -4.22 0.29 2.64
C PHE A 182 -4.12 0.63 1.16
N ARG A 183 -3.17 1.48 0.78
CA ARG A 183 -2.93 1.88 -0.61
C ARG A 183 -2.63 0.71 -1.56
N LEU A 184 -2.10 -0.40 -1.04
CA LEU A 184 -1.81 -1.59 -1.86
C LEU A 184 -3.07 -2.38 -2.19
N PHE A 185 -4.07 -2.38 -1.29
CA PHE A 185 -5.32 -3.11 -1.49
C PHE A 185 -6.23 -2.41 -2.51
N PHE A 186 -6.32 -1.08 -2.48
CA PHE A 186 -7.20 -0.33 -3.39
C PHE A 186 -6.75 -0.28 -4.85
N GLN A 187 -5.45 -0.45 -5.10
CA GLN A 187 -4.93 -0.54 -6.47
C GLN A 187 -5.14 -1.93 -7.12
N SER A 188 -5.62 -2.92 -6.35
CA SER A 188 -5.73 -4.31 -6.80
C SER A 188 -7.14 -4.72 -7.23
N LEU A 189 -8.07 -3.77 -7.34
CA LEU A 189 -9.38 -4.04 -7.91
C LEU A 189 -9.26 -4.28 -9.43
N ILE A 190 -9.38 -5.54 -9.84
CA ILE A 190 -9.58 -5.89 -11.24
C ILE A 190 -11.08 -5.73 -11.52
N LEU A 191 -11.49 -4.53 -11.95
CA LEU A 191 -12.67 -4.43 -12.79
C LEU A 191 -12.37 -5.18 -14.09
N GLY A 192 -13.35 -5.86 -14.67
CA GLY A 192 -13.19 -6.52 -15.96
C GLY A 192 -12.95 -5.49 -17.07
N ASP A 193 -13.47 -5.75 -18.26
CA ASP A 193 -13.50 -4.73 -19.31
C ASP A 193 -14.22 -3.46 -18.81
N GLU A 194 -13.46 -2.39 -18.55
CA GLU A 194 -13.96 -1.09 -18.05
C GLU A 194 -14.96 -0.43 -19.02
N THR A 195 -15.06 -0.92 -20.25
CA THR A 195 -16.07 -0.45 -21.21
C THR A 195 -17.46 -1.06 -20.97
N VAL A 196 -17.55 -2.12 -20.15
CA VAL A 196 -18.79 -2.81 -19.79
C VAL A 196 -18.84 -3.03 -18.27
N LEU A 197 -18.99 -1.93 -17.54
CA LEU A 197 -19.26 -1.99 -16.11
C LEU A 197 -20.75 -2.38 -15.88
N PRO A 198 -21.04 -3.29 -14.93
CA PRO A 198 -22.42 -3.57 -14.55
C PRO A 198 -23.10 -2.29 -14.05
N ALA A 199 -24.38 -2.09 -14.36
CA ALA A 199 -25.13 -0.90 -13.93
C ALA A 199 -25.10 -0.67 -12.40
N GLY A 200 -24.94 -1.74 -11.61
CA GLY A 200 -24.77 -1.67 -10.16
C GLY A 200 -23.48 -0.98 -9.71
N PHE A 201 -22.39 -1.06 -10.49
CA PHE A 201 -21.13 -0.37 -10.16
C PHE A 201 -21.29 1.15 -10.27
N THR A 202 -21.98 1.64 -11.32
CA THR A 202 -22.27 3.08 -11.48
C THR A 202 -23.21 3.62 -10.41
N ALA A 203 -24.07 2.75 -9.85
CA ALA A 203 -25.02 3.11 -8.79
C ALA A 203 -24.44 3.02 -7.37
N ALA A 204 -23.28 2.37 -7.19
CA ALA A 204 -22.61 2.23 -5.90
C ALA A 204 -22.03 3.56 -5.39
N THR A 205 -21.95 3.71 -4.08
CA THR A 205 -21.31 4.85 -3.41
C THR A 205 -19.79 4.86 -3.65
N PRO A 206 -19.11 6.01 -3.48
CA PRO A 206 -17.66 6.08 -3.62
C PRO A 206 -16.90 5.09 -2.73
N ASP A 207 -17.40 4.81 -1.51
CA ASP A 207 -16.78 3.86 -0.59
C ASP A 207 -16.97 2.41 -1.05
N GLU A 208 -18.16 2.03 -1.56
CA GLU A 208 -18.42 0.69 -2.10
C GLU A 208 -17.59 0.40 -3.38
N GLN A 209 -17.44 1.42 -4.24
CA GLN A 209 -16.57 1.36 -5.41
C GLN A 209 -15.10 1.17 -5.01
N LEU A 210 -14.69 1.79 -3.89
CA LEU A 210 -13.36 1.65 -3.32
C LEU A 210 -13.04 0.17 -3.03
N TYR A 211 -13.95 -0.54 -2.35
CA TYR A 211 -13.70 -1.91 -1.90
C TYR A 211 -13.93 -3.00 -2.97
N GLY A 212 -14.33 -2.62 -4.19
CA GLY A 212 -14.57 -3.61 -5.24
C GLY A 212 -15.79 -4.49 -5.00
N TYR A 213 -16.78 -4.00 -4.26
CA TYR A 213 -18.03 -4.72 -4.10
C TYR A 213 -18.78 -4.72 -5.43
N LEU A 214 -18.81 -5.87 -6.10
CA LEU A 214 -19.67 -6.10 -7.26
C LEU A 214 -21.09 -6.57 -6.85
N CYS A 215 -21.42 -6.52 -5.56
CA CYS A 215 -22.65 -7.04 -4.96
C CYS A 215 -23.26 -6.03 -3.97
N ASP A 216 -24.54 -6.18 -3.69
CA ASP A 216 -25.32 -5.29 -2.80
C ASP A 216 -24.91 -5.51 -1.33
N GLU A 217 -24.49 -4.44 -0.65
CA GLU A 217 -23.98 -4.47 0.73
C GLU A 217 -25.07 -4.84 1.77
N THR A 218 -26.33 -4.52 1.49
CA THR A 218 -27.45 -4.79 2.41
C THR A 218 -27.86 -6.26 2.37
N THR A 219 -27.74 -6.90 1.22
CA THR A 219 -28.18 -8.28 0.97
C THR A 219 -27.04 -9.28 0.88
N GLU A 220 -25.79 -8.82 0.79
CA GLU A 220 -24.60 -9.60 0.49
C GLU A 220 -24.74 -10.48 -0.77
N GLN A 221 -25.47 -10.02 -1.79
CA GLN A 221 -25.78 -10.77 -3.01
C GLN A 221 -25.55 -9.98 -4.29
N PHE A 222 -25.18 -10.69 -5.36
CA PHE A 222 -25.20 -10.19 -6.73
C PHE A 222 -26.64 -10.14 -7.26
N SER A 223 -26.86 -9.43 -8.37
CA SER A 223 -28.19 -9.34 -9.02
C SER A 223 -28.72 -10.68 -9.56
N ASP A 224 -27.88 -11.72 -9.64
CA ASP A 224 -28.24 -13.09 -10.00
C ASP A 224 -28.52 -13.99 -8.77
N GLY A 225 -28.47 -13.43 -7.56
CA GLY A 225 -28.70 -14.13 -6.30
C GLY A 225 -27.48 -14.92 -5.79
N GLN A 226 -26.33 -14.86 -6.46
CA GLN A 226 -25.11 -15.46 -5.91
C GLN A 226 -24.61 -14.66 -4.70
N PRO A 227 -24.04 -15.33 -3.68
CA PRO A 227 -23.44 -14.65 -2.55
C PRO A 227 -22.21 -13.84 -2.96
N CYS A 228 -21.99 -12.71 -2.30
CA CYS A 228 -20.79 -11.88 -2.44
C CYS A 228 -19.52 -12.73 -2.35
N LYS A 229 -18.65 -12.61 -3.36
CA LYS A 229 -17.32 -13.20 -3.34
C LYS A 229 -16.36 -12.16 -2.80
N ARG A 230 -16.11 -12.21 -1.50
CA ARG A 230 -15.02 -11.42 -0.90
C ARG A 230 -13.70 -11.92 -1.46
N LEU A 231 -12.95 -11.04 -2.13
CA LEU A 231 -11.52 -11.25 -2.32
C LEU A 231 -10.92 -11.28 -0.91
N ARG A 232 -10.39 -12.46 -0.53
CA ARG A 232 -9.67 -12.63 0.74
C ARG A 232 -8.27 -12.08 0.60
#